data_AF-A0A2V8ZTS9-F1
#
_entry.id   AF-A0A2V8ZTS9-F1
#
_cell.length_a   1.000
_cell.length_b   1.000
_cell.length_c   1.000
_cell.angle_alpha   90.00
_cell.angle_beta   90.00
_cell.angle_gamma   90.00
#
_symmetry.space_group_name_H-M   'P 1'
#
loop_
_entity.id
_entity.type
_entity.pdbx_description
1 polymer ?
#
loop_
_entity_poly.entity_id
_entity_poly.type
_entity_poly.pdbx_seq_one_letter_code
_entity_poly.pdbx_strand_id
1 'polypeptide(L)' 'MKIVVIGGTGLIGSKLVNKLREHGHEAIAASPNSGVNTLTGEGLAEVLKGAS' A
#
# COMPACT_ATOMS: atom_id res chain seq x y z
N MET A 1 -2.24 -5.82 -11.78
CA MET A 1 -3.24 -5.62 -10.71
C MET A 1 -2.75 -4.55 -9.78
N LYS A 2 -3.64 -3.68 -9.29
CA LYS A 2 -3.29 -2.63 -8.32
C LYS A 2 -3.51 -3.16 -6.92
N ILE A 3 -2.44 -3.20 -6.12
CA ILE A 3 -2.45 -3.79 -4.78
C ILE A 3 -2.00 -2.72 -3.79
N VAL A 4 -2.80 -2.48 -2.75
CA VAL A 4 -2.45 -1.57 -1.67
C VAL A 4 -1.97 -2.39 -0.47
N VAL A 5 -0.75 -2.13 -0.02
CA VAL A 5 -0.15 -2.80 1.14
C VAL A 5 -0.17 -1.86 2.33
N ILE A 6 -1.11 -2.07 3.25
CA ILE A 6 -1.14 -1.38 4.54
C ILE A 6 0.04 -1.85 5.39
N GLY A 7 0.80 -0.89 5.94
CA GLY A 7 2.10 -1.18 6.56
C GLY A 7 3.20 -1.43 5.54
N GLY A 8 2.99 -1.06 4.27
CA GLY A 8 3.93 -1.27 3.15
C GLY A 8 5.29 -0.59 3.31
N THR A 9 5.42 0.36 4.25
CA THR A 9 6.70 1.01 4.58
C THR A 9 7.47 0.30 5.70
N GLY A 10 6.89 -0.72 6.35
CA GLY A 10 7.55 -1.50 7.40
C GLY A 10 8.51 -2.56 6.84
N LEU A 11 9.18 -3.30 7.73
CA LEU A 11 10.17 -4.32 7.35
C LEU A 11 9.61 -5.40 6.42
N ILE A 12 8.43 -5.95 6.75
CA ILE A 12 7.80 -7.00 5.95
C ILE A 12 7.07 -6.40 4.75
N GLY A 13 6.32 -5.32 4.97
CA GLY A 13 5.55 -4.66 3.92
C GLY A 13 6.41 -4.16 2.76
N SER A 14 7.59 -3.61 3.03
CA SER A 14 8.50 -3.12 1.97
C SER A 14 9.03 -4.26 1.09
N LYS A 15 9.38 -5.41 1.71
CA LYS A 15 9.78 -6.61 0.97
C LYS A 15 8.66 -7.16 0.10
N LEU A 16 7.41 -7.15 0.60
CA LEU A 16 6.24 -7.58 -0.15
C LEU A 16 5.97 -6.67 -1.34
N VAL A 17 5.96 -5.34 -1.12
CA VAL A 17 5.75 -4.35 -2.19
C VAL A 17 6.78 -4.53 -3.30
N ASN A 18 8.05 -4.73 -2.96
CA ASN A 18 9.09 -4.98 -3.96
C ASN A 18 8.82 -6.25 -4.77
N LYS A 19 8.51 -7.38 -4.10
CA LYS A 19 8.18 -8.64 -4.78
C LYS A 19 6.95 -8.53 -5.69
N LEU A 20 5.91 -7.82 -5.26
CA LEU A 20 4.71 -7.61 -6.07
C LEU A 20 5.03 -6.78 -7.32
N ARG A 21 5.88 -5.76 -7.21
CA ARG A 21 6.35 -4.97 -8.37
C ARG A 21 7.20 -5.81 -9.32
N GLU A 22 8.10 -6.64 -8.79
CA GLU A 22 8.90 -7.59 -9.59
C GLU A 22 8.01 -8.55 -10.40
N HIS A 23 6.84 -8.90 -9.86
CA HIS A 23 5.85 -9.74 -10.54
C HIS A 23 4.91 -8.96 -11.48
N GLY A 24 5.18 -7.67 -11.74
CA GLY A 24 4.41 -6.84 -12.67
C GLY A 24 3.11 -6.29 -12.09
N HIS A 25 2.96 -6.28 -10.76
CA HIS A 25 1.83 -5.63 -10.10
C HIS A 25 2.11 -4.17 -9.76
N GLU A 26 1.08 -3.33 -9.80
CA GLU A 26 1.13 -1.97 -9.29
C GLU A 26 0.93 -2.01 -7.77
N ALA A 27 2.02 -2.25 -7.04
CA ALA A 27 1.98 -2.27 -5.57
C ALA A 27 2.24 -0.87 -4.98
N ILE A 28 1.28 -0.38 -4.20
CA ILE A 28 1.33 0.89 -3.47
C ILE A 28 1.51 0.59 -1.98
N ALA A 29 2.56 1.16 -1.38
CA ALA A 29 2.78 1.11 0.06
C ALA A 29 1.95 2.20 0.74
N ALA A 30 1.14 1.82 1.74
CA ALA A 30 0.35 2.74 2.54
C ALA A 30 0.70 2.60 4.03
N SER A 31 0.89 3.72 4.69
CA SER A 31 1.19 3.85 6.12
C SER A 31 0.94 5.28 6.60
N PRO A 32 0.89 5.53 7.92
CA PRO A 32 0.71 6.88 8.45
C PRO A 32 1.77 7.87 7.95
N ASN A 33 3.02 7.43 7.81
CA ASN A 33 4.10 8.27 7.27
C ASN A 33 3.92 8.61 5.78
N SER A 34 3.07 7.89 5.05
CA SER A 34 2.69 8.19 3.67
C SER A 34 1.35 8.93 3.55
N GLY A 35 0.78 9.40 4.67
CA GLY A 35 -0.51 10.11 4.69
C GLY A 35 -1.72 9.18 4.59
N VAL A 36 -1.57 7.89 4.93
CA VAL A 36 -2.68 6.93 4.98
C VAL A 36 -2.81 6.36 6.38
N ASN A 37 -3.93 6.61 7.04
CA ASN A 37 -4.19 6.14 8.38
C ASN A 37 -5.47 5.29 8.41
N THR A 38 -5.31 4.00 8.73
CA THR A 38 -6.43 3.06 8.78
C THR A 38 -7.32 3.19 10.01
N LEU A 39 -6.85 3.87 11.06
CA LEU A 39 -7.63 4.12 12.28
C LEU A 39 -8.54 5.34 12.11
N THR A 40 -8.02 6.41 11.51
CA THR A 40 -8.80 7.65 11.27
C THR A 40 -9.52 7.64 9.92
N GLY A 41 -9.10 6.79 8.99
CA GLY A 41 -9.61 6.77 7.61
C GLY A 41 -8.95 7.77 6.67
N GLU A 42 -8.00 8.59 7.16
CA GLU A 42 -7.27 9.55 6.34
C GLU A 42 -6.56 8.85 5.17
N GLY A 43 -6.72 9.39 3.96
CA GLY A 43 -6.08 8.88 2.74
C GLY A 43 -6.56 7.50 2.25
N LEU A 44 -7.46 6.83 2.99
CA LEU A 44 -7.84 5.44 2.70
C LEU A 44 -8.69 5.31 1.45
N ALA A 45 -9.68 6.18 1.26
CA ALA A 45 -10.57 6.13 0.08
C ALA A 45 -9.79 6.34 -1.23
N GLU A 46 -8.88 7.31 -1.24
CA GLU A 46 -8.08 7.63 -2.43
C GLU A 46 -7.09 6.53 -2.77
N VAL A 47 -6.38 5.97 -1.76
CA VAL A 47 -5.38 4.94 -2.03
C VAL A 47 -6.01 3.63 -2.50
N LEU A 48 -7.20 3.29 -1.99
CA LEU A 48 -7.92 2.06 -2.36
C LEU A 48 -8.62 2.15 -3.72
N LYS A 49 -8.72 3.33 -4.32
CA LYS A 49 -9.40 3.50 -5.61
C LYS A 49 -8.74 2.63 -6.70
N GLY A 50 -9.50 1.70 -7.26
CA GLY A 50 -9.02 0.77 -8.29
C GLY A 50 -8.11 -0.36 -7.77
N ALA A 51 -7.93 -0.48 -6.46
CA ALA A 51 -7.29 -1.65 -5.87
C ALA A 51 -8.17 -2.90 -6.10
N SER A 52 -7.54 -4.05 -6.38
CA SER A 52 -8.20 -5.33 -6.69
C SER A 52 -7.58 -6.48 -5.92
#